data_AF-A0A2H3J837-F1
#
_entry.id   AF-A0A2H3J837-F1
#
_cell.length_a   1.000
_cell.length_b   1.000
_cell.length_c   1.000
_cell.angle_alpha   90.00
_cell.angle_beta   90.00
_cell.angle_gamma   90.00
#
_symmetry.space_group_name_H-M   'P 1'
#
loop_
_entity.id
_entity.type
_entity.pdbx_description
1 polymer ?
#
loop_
_entity_poly.entity_id
_entity_poly.type
_entity_poly.pdbx_seq_one_letter_code
_entity_poly.pdbx_strand_id
1 'polypeptide(L)'
;MADIQAVAKQFTDFYYTTFDTNRSALQSLYRDHSMLTWEGTPVLGASAISEKLTTLPFEKVAHKVTTFDAQPSSPTLSSLLVSVTGLLLVDDSTNALQFSQVFHLIPDGGSFYVYNDIFRLNYGA
;
A
#
# COMPACT_ATOMS: atom_id res chain seq x y z
N MET A 1 -23.57 6.78 -3.87
CA MET A 1 -22.15 6.80 -3.52
C MET A 1 -21.79 5.38 -3.15
N ALA A 2 -21.02 4.66 -3.98
CA ALA A 2 -20.37 3.45 -3.48
C ALA A 2 -19.61 3.86 -2.21
N ASP A 3 -19.78 3.11 -1.14
CA ASP A 3 -19.17 3.44 0.13
C ASP A 3 -17.65 3.48 -0.06
N ILE A 4 -17.07 4.68 -0.03
CA ILE A 4 -15.63 4.91 -0.25
C ILE A 4 -14.82 4.06 0.73
N GLN A 5 -15.35 3.87 1.95
CA GLN A 5 -14.73 3.01 2.94
C GLN A 5 -14.74 1.55 2.50
N ALA A 6 -15.82 1.07 1.88
CA ALA A 6 -15.88 -0.29 1.35
C ALA A 6 -14.88 -0.51 0.21
N VAL A 7 -14.74 0.46 -0.71
CA VAL A 7 -13.75 0.39 -1.80
C VAL A 7 -12.32 0.41 -1.25
N ALA A 8 -12.02 1.33 -0.33
CA ALA A 8 -10.71 1.41 0.31
C ALA A 8 -10.39 0.13 1.08
N LYS A 9 -11.35 -0.42 1.83
CA LYS A 9 -11.18 -1.68 2.54
C LYS A 9 -10.87 -2.84 1.60
N GLN A 10 -11.63 -2.99 0.50
CA GLN A 10 -11.37 -4.03 -0.50
C GLN A 10 -9.98 -3.89 -1.10
N PHE A 11 -9.57 -2.65 -1.42
CA PHE A 11 -8.23 -2.38 -1.91
C PHE A 11 -7.16 -2.75 -0.88
N THR A 12 -7.28 -2.31 0.37
CA THR A 12 -6.27 -2.60 1.41
C THR A 12 -6.18 -4.09 1.70
N ASP A 13 -7.32 -4.78 1.81
CA ASP A 13 -7.35 -6.24 2.02
C ASP A 13 -6.63 -6.96 0.88
N PHE A 14 -6.93 -6.59 -0.38
CA PHE A 14 -6.30 -7.17 -1.56
C PHE A 14 -4.80 -6.87 -1.64
N TYR A 15 -4.42 -5.60 -1.45
CA TYR A 15 -3.03 -5.15 -1.52
C TYR A 15 -2.17 -5.89 -0.50
N TYR A 16 -2.57 -5.88 0.78
CA TYR A 16 -1.78 -6.51 1.83
C TYR A 16 -1.75 -8.04 1.74
N THR A 17 -2.87 -8.67 1.38
CA THR A 17 -2.87 -10.13 1.13
C THR A 17 -1.92 -10.50 0.00
N THR A 18 -1.91 -9.71 -1.08
CA THR A 18 -1.00 -9.92 -2.21
C THR A 18 0.45 -9.65 -1.81
N PHE A 19 0.71 -8.62 -1.00
CA PHE A 19 2.04 -8.34 -0.45
C PHE A 19 2.58 -9.51 0.39
N ASP A 20 1.72 -10.09 1.23
CA ASP A 20 2.12 -11.15 2.16
C ASP A 20 2.38 -12.48 1.44
N THR A 21 1.65 -12.75 0.35
CA THR A 21 1.69 -14.05 -0.35
C THR A 21 2.48 -14.04 -1.66
N ASN A 22 2.45 -12.94 -2.42
CA ASN A 22 3.11 -12.81 -3.71
C ASN A 22 3.39 -11.35 -4.09
N ARG A 23 4.46 -10.76 -3.53
CA ARG A 23 4.86 -9.36 -3.79
C ARG A 23 5.02 -9.03 -5.27
N SER A 24 5.48 -9.98 -6.09
CA SER A 24 5.67 -9.75 -7.53
C SER A 24 4.36 -9.41 -8.27
N ALA A 25 3.23 -9.92 -7.78
CA ALA A 25 1.92 -9.63 -8.36
C ALA A 25 1.45 -8.19 -8.10
N LEU A 26 2.06 -7.46 -7.15
CA LEU A 26 1.73 -6.06 -6.90
C LEU A 26 2.09 -5.14 -8.06
N GLN A 27 3.01 -5.55 -8.95
CA GLN A 27 3.41 -4.74 -10.11
C GLN A 27 2.20 -4.28 -10.94
N SER A 28 1.15 -5.11 -11.07
CA SER A 28 -0.04 -4.75 -11.85
C SER A 28 -0.87 -3.62 -11.24
N LEU A 29 -0.67 -3.31 -9.97
CA LEU A 29 -1.33 -2.20 -9.28
C LEU A 29 -0.62 -0.86 -9.50
N TYR A 30 0.57 -0.85 -10.10
CA TYR A 30 1.33 0.36 -10.36
C TYR A 30 1.42 0.65 -11.87
N ARG A 31 1.80 1.87 -12.22
CA ARG A 31 2.02 2.36 -13.59
C ARG A 31 3.41 3.02 -13.68
N ASP A 32 3.83 3.42 -14.89
CA ASP A 32 5.14 4.03 -15.12
C ASP A 32 5.33 5.36 -14.37
N HIS A 33 4.23 6.06 -14.11
CA HIS A 33 4.18 7.31 -13.35
C HIS A 33 3.87 7.12 -11.86
N SER A 34 3.73 5.89 -11.37
CA SER A 34 3.51 5.63 -9.95
C SER A 34 4.77 5.90 -9.13
N MET A 35 4.60 6.39 -7.91
CA MET A 35 5.70 6.66 -6.99
C MET A 35 5.50 5.91 -5.67
N LEU A 36 6.54 5.21 -5.24
CA LEU A 36 6.68 4.66 -3.88
C LEU A 36 7.73 5.47 -3.12
N THR A 37 7.45 5.82 -1.87
CA THR A 37 8.47 6.26 -0.90
C THR A 37 8.53 5.24 0.22
N TRP A 38 9.57 4.41 0.24
CA TRP A 38 9.77 3.39 1.27
C TRP A 38 10.86 3.85 2.24
N GLU A 39 10.50 4.08 3.50
CA GLU A 39 11.45 4.57 4.52
C GLU A 39 12.18 5.87 4.11
N GLY A 40 11.52 6.72 3.31
CA GLY A 40 12.10 7.97 2.80
C GLY A 40 12.91 7.83 1.52
N THR A 41 13.05 6.61 0.97
CA THR A 41 13.68 6.38 -0.33
C THR A 41 12.63 6.40 -1.44
N PRO A 42 12.67 7.37 -2.37
CA PRO A 42 11.73 7.44 -3.48
C PRO A 42 12.08 6.43 -4.58
N VAL A 43 11.05 5.85 -5.19
CA VAL A 43 11.12 4.89 -6.30
C VAL A 43 10.02 5.24 -7.30
N LEU A 44 10.38 5.36 -8.58
CA LEU A 44 9.45 5.74 -9.66
C LEU A 44 9.24 4.56 -10.62
N GLY A 45 7.98 4.31 -10.95
CA GLY A 45 7.55 3.36 -11.98
C GLY A 45 7.32 1.93 -11.47
N ALA A 46 6.34 1.26 -12.06
CA ALA A 46 5.87 -0.06 -11.64
C ALA A 46 6.98 -1.12 -11.54
N SER A 47 7.91 -1.16 -12.51
CA SER A 47 9.01 -2.14 -12.52
C SER A 47 9.96 -1.93 -11.33
N ALA A 48 10.40 -0.69 -11.09
CA ALA A 48 11.32 -0.38 -9.99
C ALA A 48 10.64 -0.54 -8.62
N ILE A 49 9.34 -0.24 -8.53
CA ILE A 49 8.54 -0.50 -7.32
C ILE A 49 8.48 -2.00 -7.03
N SER A 50 8.14 -2.82 -8.02
CA SER A 50 8.11 -4.29 -7.88
C SER A 50 9.46 -4.86 -7.44
N GLU A 51 10.56 -4.40 -8.06
CA GLU A 51 11.92 -4.76 -7.65
C GLU A 51 12.20 -4.35 -6.20
N LYS A 52 11.86 -3.11 -5.81
CA LYS A 52 12.04 -2.65 -4.43
C LYS A 52 11.29 -3.51 -3.42
N LEU A 53 10.03 -3.86 -3.69
CA LEU A 53 9.19 -4.65 -2.78
C LEU A 53 9.65 -6.11 -2.68
N THR A 54 10.14 -6.70 -3.78
CA THR A 54 10.63 -8.09 -3.82
C THR A 54 12.03 -8.25 -3.22
N THR A 55 12.84 -7.19 -3.19
CA THR A 55 14.20 -7.18 -2.63
C THR A 55 14.27 -6.74 -1.17
N LEU A 56 13.13 -6.52 -0.51
CA LEU A 56 13.11 -6.20 0.92
C LEU A 56 13.74 -7.35 1.74
N PRO A 57 14.48 -7.03 2.82
CA PRO A 57 15.31 -7.99 3.54
C PRO A 57 14.49 -8.86 4.50
N PHE A 58 13.44 -9.52 3.99
CA PHE A 58 12.62 -10.47 4.72
C PHE A 58 11.93 -11.46 3.78
N GLU A 59 11.83 -12.71 4.22
CA GLU A 59 11.20 -13.79 3.47
C GLU A 59 9.69 -13.76 3.67
N LYS A 60 9.25 -13.83 4.93
CA LYS A 60 7.83 -13.81 5.30
C LYS A 60 7.44 -12.47 5.92
N VAL A 61 6.25 -12.03 5.56
CA VAL A 61 5.65 -10.84 6.14
C VAL A 61 4.15 -11.06 6.30
N ALA A 62 3.60 -10.55 7.38
CA ALA A 62 2.15 -10.49 7.59
C ALA A 62 1.75 -9.08 8.03
N HIS A 63 0.87 -8.47 7.24
CA HIS A 63 0.28 -7.19 7.58
C HIS A 63 -0.99 -7.40 8.39
N LYS A 64 -1.10 -6.67 9.51
CA LYS A 64 -2.33 -6.57 10.28
C LYS A 64 -2.76 -5.11 10.31
N VAL A 65 -3.77 -4.78 9.51
CA VAL A 65 -4.38 -3.45 9.51
C VAL A 65 -5.09 -3.21 10.84
N THR A 66 -4.78 -2.10 11.51
CA THR A 66 -5.41 -1.67 12.76
C THR A 66 -6.47 -0.61 12.49
N THR A 67 -6.13 0.41 11.69
CA THR A 67 -7.07 1.42 11.22
C THR A 67 -6.84 1.70 9.75
N PHE A 68 -7.90 2.13 9.07
CA PHE A 68 -7.78 2.79 7.79
C PHE A 68 -8.83 3.90 7.70
N ASP A 69 -8.51 4.95 6.97
CA ASP A 69 -9.38 6.08 6.72
C ASP A 69 -9.27 6.45 5.24
N ALA A 70 -10.41 6.60 4.56
CA ALA A 70 -10.44 6.98 3.15
C ALA A 70 -11.26 8.25 2.89
N GLN A 71 -10.78 9.06 1.95
CA GLN A 71 -11.43 10.29 1.49
C GLN A 71 -11.31 10.44 -0.03
N PRO A 72 -12.23 11.15 -0.70
CA PRO A 72 -12.00 11.60 -2.08
C PRO A 72 -10.75 12.50 -2.13
N SER A 73 -9.87 12.27 -3.11
CA SER A 73 -8.66 13.10 -3.30
C SER A 73 -8.82 14.18 -4.38
N SER A 74 -9.94 14.18 -5.12
CA SER A 74 -10.22 15.14 -6.18
C SER A 74 -11.73 15.47 -6.25
N PRO A 75 -12.10 16.71 -6.58
CA PRO A 75 -13.50 17.08 -6.81
C PRO A 75 -14.03 16.59 -8.17
N THR A 76 -13.16 16.30 -9.12
CA THR A 76 -13.51 15.99 -10.52
C THR A 76 -13.20 14.56 -10.92
N LEU A 77 -12.20 13.95 -10.28
CA LEU A 77 -11.81 12.57 -10.49
C LEU A 77 -12.28 11.73 -9.31
N SER A 78 -12.82 10.53 -9.55
CA SER A 78 -13.22 9.59 -8.50
C SER A 78 -12.01 8.90 -7.84
N SER A 79 -10.95 9.66 -7.56
CA SER A 79 -9.73 9.20 -6.91
C SER A 79 -9.87 9.24 -5.39
N LEU A 80 -9.12 8.36 -4.72
CA LEU A 80 -9.20 8.18 -3.27
C LEU A 80 -7.84 8.40 -2.62
N LEU A 81 -7.82 9.07 -1.49
CA LEU A 81 -6.70 9.06 -0.55
C LEU A 81 -7.04 8.09 0.58
N VAL A 82 -6.17 7.13 0.85
CA VAL A 82 -6.35 6.12 1.89
C VAL A 82 -5.14 6.18 2.83
N SER A 83 -5.40 6.37 4.11
CA SER A 83 -4.39 6.29 5.17
C SER A 83 -4.60 5.00 5.93
N VAL A 84 -3.54 4.23 6.15
CA VAL A 84 -3.56 2.95 6.86
C VAL A 84 -2.58 3.01 8.02
N THR A 85 -2.97 2.50 9.18
CA THR A 85 -2.04 2.17 10.26
C THR A 85 -2.18 0.71 10.62
N GLY A 86 -1.08 0.08 11.00
CA GLY A 86 -1.09 -1.35 11.27
C GLY A 86 0.15 -1.87 11.96
N LEU A 87 0.22 -3.18 12.00
CA LEU A 87 1.33 -3.96 12.51
C LEU A 87 1.92 -4.81 11.38
N LEU A 88 3.24 -4.86 11.32
CA LEU A 88 4.03 -5.66 10.41
C LEU A 88 4.75 -6.75 11.21
N LEU A 89 4.44 -8.00 10.92
CA LEU A 89 5.12 -9.17 11.48
C LEU A 89 6.07 -9.71 10.40
N VAL A 90 7.33 -9.94 10.74
CA VAL A 90 8.39 -10.28 9.80
C VAL A 90 9.10 -11.55 10.24
N ASP A 91 9.33 -12.50 9.34
CA ASP A 91 10.14 -13.72 9.55
C ASP A 91 9.86 -14.46 10.87
N ASP A 92 8.57 -14.67 11.17
CA ASP A 92 8.09 -15.35 12.39
C ASP A 92 8.47 -14.65 13.72
N SER A 93 8.94 -13.39 13.66
CA SER A 93 9.21 -12.54 14.83
C SER A 93 7.96 -12.31 15.66
N THR A 94 8.10 -12.42 16.98
CA THR A 94 7.06 -12.02 17.94
C THR A 94 6.93 -10.50 18.08
N ASN A 95 7.92 -9.75 17.60
CA ASN A 95 7.95 -8.29 17.69
C ASN A 95 7.25 -7.69 16.47
N ALA A 96 5.99 -7.29 16.67
CA ALA A 96 5.23 -6.55 15.67
C ALA A 96 5.76 -5.12 15.56
N LEU A 97 6.12 -4.71 14.35
CA LEU A 97 6.52 -3.34 14.05
C LEU A 97 5.27 -2.52 13.69
N GLN A 98 5.11 -1.34 14.27
CA GLN A 98 4.03 -0.45 13.83
C GLN A 98 4.41 0.18 12.49
N PHE A 99 3.42 0.37 11.62
CA PHE A 99 3.61 1.07 10.37
C PHE A 99 2.44 2.02 10.08
N SER A 100 2.73 3.02 9.26
CA SER A 100 1.75 3.85 8.56
C SER A 100 2.02 3.78 7.07
N GLN A 101 0.95 3.72 6.29
CA GLN A 101 1.03 3.76 4.83
C GLN A 101 -0.07 4.63 4.25
N VAL A 102 0.25 5.40 3.23
CA VAL A 102 -0.72 6.25 2.52
C VAL A 102 -0.74 5.86 1.04
N PHE A 103 -1.93 5.63 0.51
CA PHE A 103 -2.17 5.36 -0.89
C PHE A 103 -3.00 6.46 -1.53
N HIS A 104 -2.57 6.91 -2.71
CA HIS A 104 -3.42 7.69 -3.61
C HIS A 104 -3.86 6.79 -4.77
N LEU A 105 -5.14 6.45 -4.79
CA LEU A 105 -5.75 5.55 -5.76
C LEU A 105 -6.41 6.34 -6.89
N ILE A 106 -6.09 5.97 -8.12
CA ILE A 106 -6.67 6.57 -9.33
C ILE A 106 -7.52 5.51 -10.04
N PRO A 107 -8.77 5.84 -10.45
CA PRO A 107 -9.61 4.90 -11.17
C PRO A 107 -9.02 4.52 -12.53
N ASP A 108 -9.10 3.24 -12.88
CA ASP A 108 -8.64 2.69 -14.16
C ASP A 108 -9.46 1.44 -14.54
N GLY A 109 -10.14 1.50 -15.68
CA GLY A 109 -10.85 0.34 -16.25
C GLY A 109 -11.91 -0.32 -15.34
N GLY A 110 -12.50 0.42 -14.40
CA GLY A 110 -13.46 -0.13 -13.42
C GLY A 110 -12.82 -0.64 -12.12
N SER A 111 -11.51 -0.51 -11.98
CA SER A 111 -10.75 -0.74 -10.74
C SER A 111 -9.91 0.50 -10.40
N PHE A 112 -8.87 0.35 -9.58
CA PHE A 112 -7.94 1.40 -9.19
C PHE A 112 -6.49 0.96 -9.40
N TYR A 113 -5.61 1.91 -9.71
CA TYR A 113 -4.16 1.76 -9.58
C TYR A 113 -3.61 2.72 -8.52
N VAL A 114 -2.44 2.40 -7.99
CA VAL A 114 -1.74 3.19 -6.98
C VAL A 114 -0.86 4.23 -7.67
N TYR A 115 -1.21 5.51 -7.55
CA TYR A 115 -0.40 6.60 -8.08
C TYR A 115 0.69 7.04 -7.10
N ASN A 116 0.34 7.23 -5.83
CA ASN A 116 1.31 7.48 -4.76
C ASN A 116 1.19 6.41 -3.68
N ASP A 117 2.33 5.96 -3.18
CA ASP A 117 2.48 5.03 -2.07
C ASP A 117 3.58 5.55 -1.14
N ILE A 118 3.26 5.78 0.12
CA ILE A 118 4.22 6.27 1.11
C ILE A 118 4.16 5.36 2.31
N PHE A 119 5.26 4.67 2.60
CA PHE A 119 5.40 3.71 3.69
C PHE A 119 6.42 4.18 4.73
N ARG A 120 6.05 4.05 6.01
CA ARG A 120 6.90 4.27 7.17
C ARG A 120 6.63 3.26 8.27
N LEU A 121 7.71 2.75 8.86
CA LEU A 121 7.72 2.15 10.19
C LEU A 121 7.63 3.26 11.23
N ASN A 122 6.73 3.06 12.18
CA ASN A 122 6.54 3.94 13.30
C ASN A 122 7.28 3.34 14.50
N TYR A 123 8.53 3.76 14.70
CA TYR A 123 9.24 3.45 15.92
C TYR A 123 8.64 4.31 17.04
N GLY A 124 7.95 3.67 18.00
CA GLY A 124 7.49 4.35 19.20
C GLY A 124 8.67 5.03 19.89
N ALA A 125 8.48 6.29 20.29
CA ALA A 125 9.42 6.99 21.17
C ALA A 125 9.34 6.44 22.59
#